data_AF-A0A7W1QIX5-F1
#
_entry.id   AF-A0A7W1QIX5-F1
#
_cell.length_a   1.000
_cell.length_b   1.000
_cell.length_c   1.000
_cell.angle_alpha   90.00
_cell.angle_beta   90.00
_cell.angle_gamma   90.00
#
_symmetry.space_group_name_H-M   'P 1'
#
loop_
_entity.id
_entity.type
_entity.pdbx_description
1 polymer ?
#
loop_
_entity_poly.entity_id
_entity_poly.type
_entity_poly.pdbx_seq_one_letter_code
_entity_poly.pdbx_strand_id
1 'polypeptide(L)'
;MFRKLAHFTAYLTGTAGVFALALTIVAAWALTGPIFDFSDTWQLVINTFTTISTFLMVFLIQNTQNRDSKAMQLKLDELILSTKGRDAFVDLEDMTDEELDELVREFQLIHQQQATGATMKRLHQQIAAERSRRTKNP
;
A
#
# COMPACT_ATOMS: atom_id res chain seq x y z
N MET A 1 -3.41 -5.78 -15.71
CA MET A 1 -2.14 -5.78 -16.48
C MET A 1 -0.91 -5.83 -15.55
N PHE A 2 -0.79 -4.93 -14.56
CA PHE A 2 0.33 -4.91 -13.59
C PHE A 2 0.61 -6.24 -12.88
N ARG A 3 -0.43 -6.98 -12.49
CA ARG A 3 -0.29 -8.28 -11.81
C ARG A 3 0.37 -9.36 -12.68
N LYS A 4 0.14 -9.34 -14.01
CA LYS A 4 0.78 -10.28 -14.96
C LYS A 4 2.24 -9.93 -15.21
N LEU A 5 2.55 -8.62 -15.33
CA LEU A 5 3.93 -8.15 -15.43
C LEU A 5 4.73 -8.49 -14.18
N ALA A 6 4.16 -8.28 -12.99
CA ALA A 6 4.80 -8.59 -11.70
C ALA A 6 5.08 -10.09 -11.51
N HIS A 7 4.17 -10.98 -11.95
CA HIS A 7 4.41 -12.42 -11.91
C HIS A 7 5.43 -12.88 -12.96
N PHE A 8 5.49 -12.25 -14.13
CA PHE A 8 6.49 -12.56 -15.16
C PHE A 8 7.89 -12.08 -14.76
N THR A 9 8.02 -10.89 -14.18
CA THR A 9 9.29 -10.42 -13.61
C THR A 9 9.73 -11.27 -12.43
N ALA A 10 8.84 -11.70 -11.53
CA ALA A 10 9.18 -12.58 -10.42
C ALA A 10 9.65 -13.98 -10.87
N TYR A 11 9.08 -14.54 -11.95
CA TYR A 11 9.51 -15.82 -12.51
C TYR A 11 10.88 -15.74 -13.20
N LEU A 12 11.14 -14.63 -13.89
CA LEU A 12 12.43 -14.37 -14.56
C LEU A 12 13.56 -14.10 -13.56
N THR A 13 13.35 -13.25 -12.55
CA THR A 13 14.42 -12.87 -11.60
C THR A 13 14.95 -14.04 -10.77
N GLY A 14 14.20 -15.14 -10.64
CA GLY A 14 14.59 -16.33 -9.85
C GLY A 14 15.22 -17.49 -10.63
N THR A 15 15.28 -17.45 -11.96
CA THR A 15 15.82 -18.56 -12.76
C THR A 15 17.30 -18.37 -13.08
N ALA A 16 18.10 -19.44 -12.97
CA ALA A 16 19.53 -19.45 -13.31
C ALA A 16 19.85 -18.86 -14.70
N GLY A 17 18.90 -18.90 -15.63
CA GLY A 17 19.01 -18.30 -16.96
C GLY A 17 19.11 -16.77 -16.96
N VAL A 18 18.43 -16.06 -16.05
CA VAL A 18 18.52 -14.59 -15.98
C VAL A 18 19.82 -14.14 -15.32
N PHE A 19 20.29 -14.89 -14.33
CA PHE A 19 21.62 -14.69 -13.77
C PHE A 19 22.71 -14.92 -14.81
N ALA A 20 22.62 -16.02 -15.57
CA ALA A 20 23.56 -16.32 -16.66
C ALA A 20 23.53 -15.26 -17.78
N LEU A 21 22.33 -14.77 -18.14
CA LEU A 21 22.18 -13.68 -19.10
C LEU A 21 22.82 -12.38 -18.59
N ALA A 22 22.57 -12.00 -17.34
CA ALA A 22 23.19 -10.83 -16.72
C ALA A 22 24.72 -10.96 -16.70
N LEU A 23 25.24 -12.13 -16.34
CA LEU A 23 26.67 -12.41 -16.35
C LEU A 23 27.28 -12.30 -17.76
N THR A 24 26.56 -12.80 -18.77
CA THR A 24 26.97 -12.73 -20.18
C THR A 24 27.02 -11.29 -20.68
N ILE A 25 26.05 -10.46 -20.28
CA ILE A 25 26.02 -9.03 -20.62
C ILE A 25 27.20 -8.30 -19.98
N VAL A 26 27.47 -8.56 -18.70
CA VAL A 26 28.62 -7.97 -17.97
C VAL A 26 29.95 -8.41 -18.61
N ALA A 27 30.08 -9.70 -18.96
CA ALA A 27 31.27 -10.23 -19.61
C ALA A 27 31.48 -9.64 -21.01
N ALA A 28 30.41 -9.52 -21.82
CA ALA A 28 30.48 -8.90 -23.14
C ALA A 28 30.90 -7.43 -23.04
N TRP A 29 30.37 -6.67 -22.09
CA TRP A 29 30.81 -5.29 -21.83
C TRP A 29 32.28 -5.22 -21.42
N ALA A 30 32.74 -6.09 -20.50
CA ALA A 30 34.13 -6.11 -20.07
C ALA A 30 35.09 -6.44 -21.22
N LEU A 31 34.70 -7.34 -22.12
CA LEU A 31 35.48 -7.73 -23.30
C LEU A 31 35.55 -6.63 -24.37
N THR A 32 34.58 -5.70 -24.43
CA THR A 32 34.71 -4.54 -25.32
C THR A 32 35.63 -3.46 -24.77
N GLY A 33 35.93 -3.44 -23.47
CA GLY A 33 36.83 -2.46 -22.83
C GLY A 33 38.21 -2.35 -23.48
N PRO A 34 38.94 -3.45 -23.70
CA PRO A 34 40.24 -3.44 -24.38
C PRO A 34 40.20 -2.95 -25.84
N ILE A 35 39.06 -3.10 -26.52
CA ILE A 35 38.89 -2.63 -27.91
C ILE A 35 38.78 -1.09 -27.95
N PHE A 36 38.26 -0.50 -26.88
CA PHE A 36 38.06 0.95 -26.74
C PHE A 36 39.07 1.61 -25.80
N ASP A 37 40.20 0.96 -25.51
CA ASP A 37 41.24 1.43 -24.57
C ASP A 37 40.70 1.90 -23.21
N PHE A 38 39.60 1.30 -22.73
CA PHE A 38 38.88 1.75 -21.53
C PHE A 38 38.54 3.26 -21.54
N SER A 39 38.23 3.81 -22.71
CA SER A 39 37.94 5.23 -22.93
C SER A 39 36.84 5.79 -22.01
N ASP A 40 36.85 7.12 -21.83
CA ASP A 40 35.84 7.84 -21.05
C ASP A 40 34.41 7.57 -21.54
N THR A 41 34.21 7.39 -22.84
CA THR A 41 32.88 7.06 -23.41
C THR A 41 32.44 5.65 -23.01
N TRP A 42 33.35 4.68 -23.00
CA TRP A 42 33.05 3.30 -22.61
C TRP A 42 32.66 3.20 -21.13
N GLN A 43 33.33 3.97 -20.25
CA GLN A 43 32.98 4.06 -18.83
C GLN A 43 31.68 4.84 -18.62
N LEU A 44 31.50 5.95 -19.33
CA LEU A 44 30.31 6.81 -19.22
C LEU A 44 29.03 6.02 -19.50
N VAL A 45 29.01 5.19 -20.54
CA VAL A 45 27.83 4.39 -20.89
C VAL A 45 27.36 3.52 -19.73
N ILE A 46 28.27 2.80 -19.05
CA ILE A 46 27.89 1.95 -17.92
C ILE A 46 27.49 2.75 -16.69
N ASN A 47 28.18 3.85 -16.43
CA ASN A 47 27.92 4.68 -15.27
C ASN A 47 26.55 5.36 -15.40
N THR A 48 26.23 5.87 -16.59
CA THR A 48 24.92 6.44 -16.92
C THR A 48 23.83 5.37 -16.84
N PHE A 49 24.06 4.18 -17.40
CA PHE A 49 23.07 3.09 -17.36
C PHE A 49 22.76 2.67 -15.92
N THR A 50 23.81 2.42 -15.12
CA THR A 50 23.67 2.03 -13.72
C THR A 50 22.97 3.11 -12.90
N THR A 51 23.24 4.39 -13.17
CA THR A 51 22.59 5.52 -12.50
C THR A 51 21.09 5.53 -12.78
N ILE A 52 20.68 5.38 -14.05
CA ILE A 52 19.26 5.32 -14.44
C ILE A 52 18.57 4.10 -13.80
N SER A 53 19.20 2.92 -13.88
CA SER A 53 18.67 1.70 -13.27
C SER A 53 18.52 1.82 -11.76
N THR A 54 19.50 2.44 -11.09
CA THR A 54 19.48 2.66 -9.64
C THR A 54 18.38 3.64 -9.26
N PHE A 55 18.24 4.75 -9.98
CA PHE A 55 17.16 5.71 -9.75
C PHE A 55 15.77 5.06 -9.90
N LEU A 56 15.59 4.25 -10.96
CA LEU A 56 14.38 3.48 -11.17
C LEU A 56 14.15 2.47 -10.03
N MET A 57 15.20 1.77 -9.59
CA MET A 57 15.13 0.80 -8.51
C MET A 57 14.71 1.45 -7.18
N VAL A 58 15.28 2.60 -6.83
CA VAL A 58 14.87 3.39 -5.66
C VAL A 58 13.39 3.75 -5.75
N PHE A 59 12.92 4.23 -6.90
CA PHE A 59 11.51 4.54 -7.11
C PHE A 59 10.59 3.31 -6.97
N LEU A 60 10.99 2.17 -7.54
CA LEU A 60 10.24 0.91 -7.44
C LEU A 60 10.19 0.38 -6.00
N ILE A 61 11.32 0.46 -5.28
CA ILE A 61 11.42 0.10 -3.87
C ILE A 61 10.51 1.01 -3.06
N GLN A 62 10.58 2.33 -3.25
CA GLN A 62 9.73 3.28 -2.53
C GLN A 62 8.24 3.04 -2.80
N ASN A 63 7.85 2.76 -4.05
CA ASN A 63 6.46 2.45 -4.41
C ASN A 63 5.98 1.15 -3.76
N THR A 64 6.84 0.13 -3.68
CA THR A 64 6.53 -1.16 -3.04
C THR A 64 6.46 -1.00 -1.52
N GLN A 65 7.45 -0.34 -0.92
CA GLN A 65 7.51 -0.07 0.52
C GLN A 65 6.33 0.80 0.99
N ASN A 66 5.91 1.81 0.21
CA ASN A 66 4.77 2.64 0.58
C ASN A 66 3.45 1.84 0.65
N ARG A 67 3.31 0.78 -0.16
CA ARG A 67 2.15 -0.11 -0.11
C ARG A 67 2.23 -1.10 1.06
N ASP A 68 3.41 -1.65 1.31
CA ASP A 68 3.62 -2.61 2.38
C ASP A 68 3.49 -1.97 3.78
N SER A 69 3.97 -0.72 3.95
CA SER A 69 3.80 0.05 5.18
C SER A 69 2.32 0.26 5.54
N LYS A 70 1.48 0.58 4.55
CA LYS A 70 0.02 0.73 4.76
C LYS A 70 -0.66 -0.59 5.12
N ALA A 71 -0.27 -1.68 4.47
CA ALA A 71 -0.82 -3.01 4.76
C ALA A 71 -0.41 -3.51 6.16
N MET A 72 0.80 -3.18 6.60
CA MET A 72 1.29 -3.52 7.95
C MET A 72 0.53 -2.77 9.03
N GLN A 73 0.27 -1.47 8.85
CA GLN A 73 -0.56 -0.68 9.77
C GLN A 73 -1.97 -1.27 9.91
N LEU A 74 -2.65 -1.57 8.80
CA LEU A 74 -3.98 -2.19 8.83
C LEU A 74 -4.01 -3.55 9.54
N LYS A 75 -2.98 -4.38 9.35
CA LYS A 75 -2.88 -5.67 10.06
C LYS A 75 -2.64 -5.50 11.56
N LEU A 76 -1.85 -4.50 11.95
CA LEU A 76 -1.64 -4.17 13.36
C LEU A 76 -2.91 -3.61 13.99
N ASP A 77 -3.63 -2.73 13.30
CA ASP A 77 -4.92 -2.20 13.75
C ASP A 77 -5.94 -3.33 13.95
N GLU A 78 -6.02 -4.28 13.00
CA GLU A 78 -6.85 -5.48 13.11
C GLU A 78 -6.43 -6.36 14.29
N LEU A 79 -5.11 -6.56 14.48
CA LEU A 79 -4.60 -7.35 15.61
C LEU A 79 -4.91 -6.68 16.94
N ILE A 80 -4.76 -5.36 17.05
CA ILE A 80 -5.11 -4.56 18.24
C ILE A 80 -6.61 -4.60 18.49
N LEU A 81 -7.44 -4.50 17.44
CA LEU A 81 -8.90 -4.61 17.56
C LEU A 81 -9.30 -6.02 18.03
N SER A 82 -8.70 -7.06 17.46
CA SER A 82 -8.93 -8.45 17.86
C SER A 82 -8.38 -8.77 19.26
N THR A 83 -7.32 -8.08 19.69
CA THR A 83 -6.70 -8.26 21.01
C THR A 83 -7.42 -7.45 22.09
N LYS A 84 -8.00 -6.28 21.76
CA LYS A 84 -8.94 -5.57 22.65
C LYS A 84 -10.21 -6.36 22.93
N GLY A 85 -10.54 -7.35 22.09
CA GLY A 85 -11.57 -8.34 22.38
C GLY A 85 -11.19 -9.35 23.46
N ARG A 86 -9.90 -9.51 23.81
CA ARG A 86 -9.46 -10.52 24.77
C ARG A 86 -9.42 -10.01 26.21
N ASP A 87 -9.08 -8.73 26.43
CA ASP A 87 -9.18 -8.12 27.77
C ASP A 87 -10.64 -7.80 28.12
N ALA A 88 -11.44 -7.36 27.14
CA ALA A 88 -12.86 -7.12 27.35
C ALA A 88 -13.63 -8.41 27.68
N PHE A 89 -13.29 -9.56 27.09
CA PHE A 89 -13.97 -10.82 27.41
C PHE A 89 -13.66 -11.38 28.80
N VAL A 90 -12.45 -11.11 29.32
CA VAL A 90 -12.06 -11.55 30.67
C VAL A 90 -12.71 -10.66 31.73
N ASP A 91 -12.87 -9.36 31.47
CA ASP A 91 -13.51 -8.42 32.40
C ASP A 91 -15.05 -8.54 32.37
N LEU A 92 -15.65 -8.91 31.23
CA LEU A 92 -17.10 -9.10 31.09
C LEU A 92 -17.67 -10.26 31.93
N GLU A 93 -16.87 -11.27 32.29
CA GLU A 93 -17.33 -12.38 33.14
C GLU A 93 -17.47 -11.97 34.62
N ASP A 94 -16.72 -10.97 35.06
CA ASP A 94 -16.70 -10.49 36.44
C ASP A 94 -17.55 -9.21 36.65
N MET A 95 -18.15 -8.67 35.58
CA MET A 95 -19.04 -7.51 35.64
C MET A 95 -20.45 -7.88 36.12
N THR A 96 -21.07 -7.00 36.91
CA THR A 96 -22.47 -7.15 37.29
C THR A 96 -23.40 -6.79 36.12
N ASP A 97 -24.61 -7.37 36.10
CA ASP A 97 -25.59 -7.14 35.01
C ASP A 97 -25.88 -5.64 34.77
N GLU A 98 -25.78 -4.83 35.81
CA GLU A 98 -26.06 -3.38 35.76
C GLU A 98 -24.92 -2.61 35.06
N GLU A 99 -23.67 -3.00 35.28
CA GLU A 99 -22.49 -2.45 34.60
C GLU A 99 -22.45 -2.88 33.13
N LEU A 100 -22.91 -4.10 32.84
CA LEU A 100 -23.04 -4.61 31.48
C LEU A 100 -24.11 -3.82 30.69
N ASP A 101 -25.26 -3.53 31.30
CA ASP A 101 -26.32 -2.75 30.65
C ASP A 101 -25.89 -1.29 30.39
N GLU A 102 -25.08 -0.71 31.29
CA GLU A 102 -24.51 0.62 31.11
C GLU A 102 -23.51 0.67 29.94
N LEU A 103 -22.62 -0.32 29.85
CA LEU A 103 -21.67 -0.44 28.74
C LEU A 103 -22.38 -0.63 27.39
N VAL A 104 -23.41 -1.47 27.34
CA VAL A 104 -24.23 -1.69 26.13
C VAL A 104 -24.94 -0.40 25.71
N ARG A 105 -25.47 0.38 26.67
CA ARG A 105 -26.09 1.69 26.39
C ARG A 105 -25.08 2.68 25.83
N GLU A 106 -23.87 2.74 26.38
CA GLU A 106 -22.83 3.64 25.89
C GLU A 106 -22.42 3.29 24.45
N PHE A 107 -22.25 2.01 24.14
CA PHE A 107 -21.98 1.54 22.77
C PHE A 107 -23.13 1.87 21.81
N GLN A 108 -24.39 1.71 22.23
CA GLN A 108 -25.55 2.08 21.42
C GLN A 108 -25.58 3.59 21.12
N LEU A 109 -25.21 4.43 22.08
CA LEU A 109 -25.13 5.89 21.88
C LEU A 109 -24.04 6.28 20.88
N ILE A 110 -22.86 5.66 20.97
CA ILE A 110 -21.75 5.91 20.03
C ILE A 110 -22.15 5.48 18.61
N HIS A 111 -22.79 4.32 18.46
CA HIS A 111 -23.24 3.85 17.15
C HIS A 111 -24.39 4.68 16.56
N GLN A 112 -25.32 5.18 17.39
CA GLN A 112 -26.35 6.11 16.92
C GLN A 112 -25.74 7.43 16.46
N GLN A 113 -24.72 7.97 17.12
CA GLN A 113 -24.04 9.19 16.68
C GLN A 113 -23.32 9.01 15.33
N GLN A 114 -22.69 7.85 15.11
CA GLN A 114 -22.03 7.55 13.83
C GLN A 114 -23.03 7.29 12.69
N ALA A 115 -24.14 6.59 12.96
CA ALA A 115 -25.23 6.40 11.99
C ALA A 115 -25.91 7.74 11.63
N THR A 116 -26.01 8.65 12.60
CA THR A 116 -26.54 10.00 12.39
C THR A 116 -25.61 10.83 11.51
N GLY A 117 -24.28 10.71 11.67
CA GLY A 117 -23.32 11.38 10.79
C GLY A 117 -23.40 10.93 9.31
N ALA A 118 -23.58 9.63 9.07
CA ALA A 118 -23.75 9.09 7.72
C ALA A 118 -25.11 9.49 7.10
N THR A 119 -26.18 9.49 7.91
CA THR A 119 -27.53 9.90 7.48
C THR A 119 -27.59 11.40 7.22
N MET A 120 -26.93 12.21 8.06
CA MET A 120 -26.87 13.66 7.92
C MET A 120 -26.05 14.08 6.70
N LYS A 121 -24.99 13.32 6.34
CA LYS A 121 -24.27 13.51 5.06
C LYS A 121 -25.16 13.22 3.85
N ARG A 122 -25.97 12.16 3.89
CA ARG A 122 -26.91 11.83 2.81
C ARG A 122 -28.01 12.88 2.65
N LEU A 123 -28.53 13.40 3.77
CA LEU A 123 -29.53 14.47 3.76
C LEU A 123 -28.94 15.78 3.21
N HIS A 124 -27.71 16.14 3.61
CA HIS A 124 -27.01 17.30 3.04
C HIS A 124 -26.77 17.16 1.53
N GLN A 125 -26.42 15.97 1.06
CA GLN A 125 -26.26 15.70 -0.37
C GLN A 125 -27.58 15.78 -1.14
N GLN A 126 -28.68 15.28 -0.56
CA GLN A 126 -30.01 15.39 -1.17
C GLN A 126 -30.50 16.84 -1.22
N ILE A 127 -30.35 17.60 -0.14
CA ILE A 127 -30.71 19.03 -0.10
C ILE A 127 -29.85 19.85 -1.07
N ALA A 128 -28.55 19.54 -1.19
CA ALA A 128 -27.67 20.17 -2.16
C ALA A 128 -28.09 19.85 -3.61
N ALA A 129 -28.38 18.58 -3.91
CA ALA A 129 -28.83 18.16 -5.23
C ALA A 129 -30.19 18.77 -5.61
N GLU A 130 -31.10 18.93 -4.66
CA GLU A 130 -32.42 19.52 -4.88
C GLU A 130 -32.35 21.05 -5.04
N ARG A 131 -31.47 21.73 -4.28
CA ARG A 131 -31.15 23.14 -4.51
C ARG A 131 -30.54 23.38 -5.89
N SER A 132 -29.65 22.50 -6.36
CA SER A 132 -29.09 22.58 -7.72
C SER A 132 -30.10 22.33 -8.83
N ARG A 133 -31.14 21.50 -8.58
CA ARG A 133 -32.27 21.34 -9.52
C ARG A 133 -33.15 22.59 -9.58
N ARG A 134 -33.37 23.27 -8.45
CA ARG A 134 -34.15 24.52 -8.41
C ARG A 134 -33.43 25.72 -9.01
N THR A 135 -32.10 25.80 -8.95
CA THR A 135 -31.32 26.90 -9.56
C THR A 135 -31.08 26.75 -11.06
N LYS A 136 -31.20 25.54 -11.62
CA LYS A 136 -30.99 25.26 -13.05
C LYS A 136 -32.26 25.36 -13.90
N ASN A 137 -33.41 25.69 -13.29
CA ASN A 137 -34.69 25.82 -13.97
C ASN A 137 -35.35 27.16 -13.60
N PRO A 138 -34.94 28.30 -14.21
CA PRO A 138 -35.78 29.48 -14.26
C PRO A 138 -36.99 29.28 -15.19
#